data_AF-A0A7X0JSR8-F1
#
_entry.id   AF-A0A7X0JSR8-F1
#
_cell.length_a   1.000
_cell.length_b   1.000
_cell.length_c   1.000
_cell.angle_alpha   90.00
_cell.angle_beta   90.00
_cell.angle_gamma   90.00
#
_symmetry.space_group_name_H-M   'P 1'
#
loop_
_entity.id
_entity.type
_entity.pdbx_description
1 polymer ?
#
loop_
_entity_poly.entity_id
_entity_poly.type
_entity_poly.pdbx_seq_one_letter_code
_entity_poly.pdbx_strand_id
1 'polypeptide(L)'
;MNSSTIKMAIGLLALTGVSSADADIFDQLKGKLKSESKKAIEQNINQKAGDEKPAASNDSQPSSSINLGSGPAKNLTAMTTCSNIKIENVMTGYQGDYTFQDGFKKEERSGFIQRKPGTVSGGCILPSLKSGQLAYMEVDTEAYESLGNSNDWTMQCLRSENPSAGALTESEPKTESIYSVSALSGKDMMLYCGNSEGIEECAEGSNSHRSGEWSKKLKKKGKTMLSVRAFTSTLAPKGGEKLYCQYYNKTHRVSLFALEYIRARN
;
A
#
# COMPACT_ATOMS: atom_id res chain seq x y z
N MET A 1 34.73 -19.92 -63.32
CA MET A 1 34.98 -18.65 -62.60
C MET A 1 34.64 -18.87 -61.13
N ASN A 2 35.70 -18.82 -60.30
CA ASN A 2 35.82 -18.65 -58.84
C ASN A 2 34.76 -19.35 -57.95
N SER A 3 35.07 -20.51 -57.33
CA SER A 3 35.93 -20.74 -56.16
C SER A 3 35.48 -19.99 -54.89
N SER A 4 35.01 -20.74 -53.87
CA SER A 4 35.80 -20.99 -52.65
C SER A 4 34.96 -21.59 -51.52
N THR A 5 35.36 -22.77 -51.09
CA THR A 5 35.09 -23.40 -49.79
C THR A 5 35.89 -22.69 -48.69
N ILE A 6 35.28 -22.35 -47.54
CA ILE A 6 36.00 -22.18 -46.26
C ILE A 6 35.11 -22.68 -45.10
N LYS A 7 35.68 -23.58 -44.29
CA LYS A 7 35.23 -24.01 -42.95
C LYS A 7 35.92 -23.15 -41.88
N MET A 8 35.21 -22.76 -40.82
CA MET A 8 35.73 -22.55 -39.44
C MET A 8 34.50 -22.66 -38.50
N ALA A 9 34.39 -23.57 -37.53
CA ALA A 9 35.20 -23.88 -36.34
C ALA A 9 35.01 -22.91 -35.16
N ILE A 10 34.36 -23.44 -34.10
CA ILE A 10 34.60 -23.29 -32.66
C ILE A 10 34.36 -21.91 -32.00
N GLY A 11 33.51 -21.92 -30.97
CA GLY A 11 33.39 -20.84 -29.99
C GLY A 11 32.44 -21.19 -28.83
N LEU A 12 32.76 -22.24 -28.07
CA LEU A 12 32.12 -22.56 -26.80
C LEU A 12 32.58 -21.51 -25.77
N LEU A 13 31.69 -20.60 -25.34
CA LEU A 13 31.94 -19.69 -24.22
C LEU A 13 31.11 -20.15 -23.03
N ALA A 14 31.76 -20.93 -22.17
CA ALA A 14 31.36 -21.10 -20.79
C ALA A 14 31.69 -19.81 -20.04
N LEU A 15 30.69 -19.22 -19.36
CA LEU A 15 30.90 -18.21 -18.33
C LEU A 15 30.36 -18.77 -17.01
N THR A 16 31.29 -19.22 -16.17
CA THR A 16 31.08 -19.56 -14.77
C THR A 16 31.24 -18.31 -13.90
N GLY A 17 30.24 -18.01 -13.06
CA GLY A 17 30.35 -17.23 -11.80
C GLY A 17 30.71 -15.74 -11.92
N VAL A 18 30.39 -14.83 -11.00
CA VAL A 18 29.71 -14.85 -9.71
C VAL A 18 29.11 -13.44 -9.51
N SER A 19 28.02 -13.41 -8.74
CA SER A 19 27.29 -12.34 -8.07
C SER A 19 27.91 -10.94 -7.86
N SER A 20 26.98 -9.98 -7.76
CA SER A 20 27.00 -8.66 -7.08
C SER A 20 27.02 -7.42 -7.99
N ALA A 21 25.81 -6.93 -8.31
CA ALA A 21 25.59 -5.63 -8.93
C ALA A 21 24.31 -4.98 -8.37
N ASP A 22 24.23 -4.82 -7.04
CA ASP A 22 23.14 -4.09 -6.37
C ASP A 22 23.64 -2.85 -5.59
N ALA A 23 24.94 -2.51 -5.65
CA ALA A 23 25.50 -1.32 -5.00
C ALA A 23 25.52 -0.07 -5.90
N ASP A 24 25.74 -0.24 -7.21
CA ASP A 24 25.98 0.90 -8.12
C ASP A 24 24.72 1.73 -8.43
N ILE A 25 23.54 1.13 -8.39
CA ILE A 25 22.29 1.82 -8.72
C ILE A 25 21.84 2.73 -7.56
N PHE A 26 22.03 2.28 -6.31
CA PHE A 26 21.70 3.09 -5.13
C PHE A 26 22.67 4.25 -4.95
N ASP A 27 23.96 4.08 -5.25
CA ASP A 27 24.94 5.16 -5.15
C ASP A 27 24.77 6.24 -6.22
N GLN A 28 24.37 5.88 -7.44
CA GLN A 28 24.00 6.86 -8.46
C GLN A 28 22.76 7.68 -8.09
N LEU A 29 21.78 7.06 -7.39
CA LEU A 29 20.59 7.76 -6.90
C LEU A 29 20.92 8.74 -5.75
N LYS A 30 21.82 8.32 -4.85
CA LYS A 30 22.31 9.12 -3.71
C LYS A 30 23.14 10.32 -4.16
N GLY A 31 23.90 10.16 -5.24
CA GLY A 31 24.71 11.23 -5.86
C GLY A 31 23.86 12.37 -6.40
N LYS A 32 22.74 12.07 -7.08
CA LYS A 32 21.83 13.09 -7.62
C LYS A 32 21.13 13.88 -6.51
N LEU A 33 20.63 13.21 -5.47
CA LEU A 33 19.94 13.84 -4.33
C LEU A 33 20.85 14.75 -3.49
N LYS A 34 22.12 14.39 -3.31
CA LYS A 34 23.10 15.24 -2.60
C LYS A 34 23.53 16.48 -3.39
N SER A 35 23.49 16.43 -4.72
CA SER A 35 23.90 17.56 -5.56
C SER A 35 22.86 18.68 -5.60
N GLU A 36 21.57 18.35 -5.48
CA GLU A 36 20.48 19.33 -5.48
C GLU A 36 20.27 19.98 -4.11
N SER A 37 20.56 19.26 -3.02
CA SER A 37 20.40 19.80 -1.65
C SER A 37 21.56 20.67 -1.17
N LYS A 38 22.75 20.58 -1.80
CA LYS A 38 23.89 21.47 -1.49
C LYS A 38 23.78 22.88 -2.06
N LYS A 39 22.91 23.13 -3.06
CA LYS A 39 22.72 24.48 -3.63
C LYS A 39 21.70 25.35 -2.87
N ALA A 40 21.01 24.81 -1.86
CA ALA A 40 19.94 25.52 -1.14
C ALA A 40 20.29 25.93 0.30
N ILE A 41 21.47 25.56 0.83
CA ILE A 41 21.79 25.69 2.27
C ILE A 41 22.80 26.81 2.59
N GLU A 42 23.36 27.50 1.59
CA GLU A 42 24.36 28.57 1.81
C GLU A 42 23.80 30.01 1.94
N GLN A 43 22.48 30.20 2.15
CA GLN A 43 21.90 31.55 2.26
C GLN A 43 21.20 31.93 3.57
N ASN A 44 21.24 31.12 4.63
CA ASN A 44 20.56 31.50 5.89
C ASN A 44 21.32 31.11 7.17
N ILE A 45 22.60 31.43 7.26
CA ILE A 45 23.32 31.40 8.54
C ILE A 45 24.08 32.71 8.71
N ASN A 46 23.37 33.73 9.21
CA ASN A 46 23.94 34.83 9.97
C ASN A 46 22.80 35.62 10.63
N GLN A 47 22.39 35.22 11.83
CA GLN A 47 22.16 36.17 12.93
C GLN A 47 21.89 35.46 14.27
N LYS A 48 22.82 35.76 15.20
CA LYS A 48 22.68 35.93 16.65
C LYS A 48 22.54 34.71 17.57
N ALA A 49 23.68 34.41 18.17
CA ALA A 49 23.82 33.92 19.54
C ALA A 49 23.47 35.01 20.57
N GLY A 50 22.97 34.59 21.73
CA GLY A 50 22.79 35.37 22.95
C GLY A 50 22.08 34.54 24.03
N ASP A 51 22.79 34.30 25.13
CA ASP A 51 22.43 33.47 26.29
C ASP A 51 21.16 33.89 27.05
N GLU A 52 20.39 32.92 27.57
CA GLU A 52 20.00 32.79 29.01
C GLU A 52 19.01 31.61 29.24
N LYS A 53 19.12 31.00 30.43
CA LYS A 53 18.48 29.74 30.89
C LYS A 53 17.17 30.03 31.68
N PRO A 54 16.43 29.00 32.14
CA PRO A 54 15.25 28.41 31.54
C PRO A 54 13.92 28.92 32.16
N ALA A 55 12.91 29.21 31.35
CA ALA A 55 11.54 29.41 31.82
C ALA A 55 10.63 28.38 31.19
N ALA A 56 9.92 27.63 32.04
CA ALA A 56 8.89 26.68 31.68
C ALA A 56 7.87 27.33 30.73
N SER A 57 7.92 26.91 29.47
CA SER A 57 6.85 27.17 28.52
C SER A 57 6.10 25.86 28.32
N ASN A 58 4.82 25.88 28.68
CA ASN A 58 3.83 24.94 28.19
C ASN A 58 3.84 25.05 26.67
N ASP A 59 4.67 24.23 26.03
CA ASP A 59 4.68 24.11 24.58
C ASP A 59 3.48 23.26 24.19
N SER A 60 2.33 23.92 24.21
CA SER A 60 1.13 23.52 23.48
C SER A 60 1.45 23.63 22.00
N GLN A 61 2.31 22.72 21.53
CA GLN A 61 2.63 22.59 20.12
C GLN A 61 1.29 22.41 19.40
N PRO A 62 0.92 23.28 18.45
CA PRO A 62 -0.32 23.11 17.73
C PRO A 62 -0.24 21.75 17.05
N SER A 63 -1.15 20.85 17.43
CA SER A 63 -1.42 19.61 16.74
C SER A 63 -1.84 20.00 15.32
N SER A 64 -0.87 20.17 14.42
CA SER A 64 -1.13 20.30 13.00
C SER A 64 -1.78 19.00 12.58
N SER A 65 -3.10 19.02 12.43
CA SER A 65 -3.87 17.86 12.00
C SER A 65 -3.31 17.39 10.65
N ILE A 66 -2.75 16.19 10.62
CA ILE A 66 -2.20 15.62 9.39
C ILE A 66 -3.35 15.42 8.39
N ASN A 67 -3.14 15.88 7.15
CA ASN A 67 -4.12 15.82 6.08
C ASN A 67 -3.56 15.02 4.90
N LEU A 68 -4.40 14.17 4.29
CA LEU A 68 -4.08 13.36 3.12
C LEU A 68 -3.97 14.17 1.82
N GLY A 69 -4.39 15.44 1.83
CA GLY A 69 -4.36 16.30 0.65
C GLY A 69 -5.12 15.68 -0.53
N SER A 70 -4.57 15.83 -1.73
CA SER A 70 -5.11 15.26 -2.97
C SER A 70 -4.55 13.86 -3.30
N GLY A 71 -3.90 13.20 -2.33
CA GLY A 71 -3.20 11.92 -2.54
C GLY A 71 -1.68 12.02 -2.28
N PRO A 72 -0.95 10.92 -2.52
CA PRO A 72 0.50 10.88 -2.31
C PRO A 72 1.22 11.90 -3.20
N ALA A 73 2.32 12.46 -2.68
CA ALA A 73 3.15 13.38 -3.44
C ALA A 73 3.79 12.69 -4.67
N LYS A 74 4.01 13.44 -5.75
CA LYS A 74 4.52 12.90 -7.04
C LYS A 74 5.85 12.17 -6.90
N ASN A 75 6.74 12.65 -6.03
CA ASN A 75 8.03 12.00 -5.77
C ASN A 75 7.85 10.61 -5.14
N LEU A 76 6.81 10.39 -4.34
CA LEU A 76 6.48 9.08 -3.78
C LEU A 76 5.93 8.15 -4.87
N THR A 77 4.95 8.64 -5.65
CA THR A 77 4.37 7.82 -6.72
C THR A 77 5.38 7.49 -7.82
N ALA A 78 6.37 8.36 -8.07
CA ALA A 78 7.44 8.10 -9.02
C ALA A 78 8.39 6.96 -8.59
N MET A 79 8.40 6.59 -7.31
CA MET A 79 9.15 5.42 -6.80
C MET A 79 8.41 4.11 -7.05
N THR A 80 7.15 4.15 -7.46
CA THR A 80 6.31 2.95 -7.68
C THR A 80 6.28 2.58 -9.15
N THR A 81 6.81 1.40 -9.46
CA THR A 81 6.65 0.79 -10.79
C THR A 81 5.41 -0.11 -10.76
N CYS A 82 4.33 0.31 -11.42
CA CYS A 82 3.09 -0.47 -11.44
C CYS A 82 3.23 -1.76 -12.28
N SER A 83 2.62 -2.83 -11.80
CA SER A 83 2.37 -4.03 -12.61
C SER A 83 1.34 -3.73 -13.70
N ASN A 84 1.26 -4.61 -14.70
CA ASN A 84 0.22 -4.53 -15.74
C ASN A 84 -1.13 -5.13 -15.30
N ILE A 85 -1.24 -5.61 -14.05
CA ILE A 85 -2.50 -6.15 -13.53
C ILE A 85 -3.45 -4.99 -13.27
N LYS A 86 -4.61 -5.02 -13.92
CA LYS A 86 -5.65 -4.02 -13.75
C LYS A 86 -6.31 -4.17 -12.39
N ILE A 87 -6.42 -3.07 -11.65
CA ILE A 87 -7.19 -2.96 -10.41
C ILE A 87 -8.62 -2.52 -10.75
N GLU A 88 -9.61 -3.26 -10.25
CA GLU A 88 -11.03 -3.02 -10.52
C GLU A 88 -11.85 -2.99 -9.22
N ASN A 89 -13.10 -2.52 -9.32
CA ASN A 89 -14.07 -2.46 -8.21
C ASN A 89 -13.51 -1.88 -6.90
N VAL A 90 -12.73 -0.79 -6.99
CA VAL A 90 -12.11 -0.19 -5.80
C VAL A 90 -13.17 0.47 -4.93
N MET A 91 -13.15 0.13 -3.65
CA MET A 91 -14.02 0.72 -2.63
C MET A 91 -13.20 1.08 -1.40
N THR A 92 -13.61 2.13 -0.70
CA THR A 92 -13.11 2.46 0.63
C THR A 92 -14.25 2.44 1.64
N GLY A 93 -13.94 2.21 2.90
CA GLY A 93 -14.96 2.14 3.95
C GLY A 93 -14.36 1.70 5.27
N TYR A 94 -15.19 1.14 6.15
CA TYR A 94 -14.78 0.72 7.48
C TYR A 94 -15.27 -0.69 7.77
N GLN A 95 -14.54 -1.40 8.62
CA GLN A 95 -15.06 -2.58 9.26
C GLN A 95 -15.83 -2.11 10.49
N GLY A 96 -17.12 -2.41 10.55
CA GLY A 96 -17.98 -1.95 11.62
C GLY A 96 -19.30 -2.70 11.65
N ASP A 97 -20.13 -2.31 12.61
CA ASP A 97 -21.40 -2.96 12.87
C ASP A 97 -22.51 -2.35 12.01
N TYR A 98 -23.41 -3.22 11.55
CA TYR A 98 -24.64 -2.88 10.85
C TYR A 98 -25.78 -3.68 11.46
N THR A 99 -27.00 -3.23 11.19
CA THR A 99 -28.20 -3.90 11.69
C THR A 99 -29.03 -4.44 10.54
N PHE A 100 -29.80 -5.49 10.79
CA PHE A 100 -30.80 -5.98 9.86
C PHE A 100 -32.03 -6.44 10.64
N GLN A 101 -33.17 -6.53 9.94
CA GLN A 101 -34.44 -6.90 10.54
C GLN A 101 -34.87 -8.28 10.03
N ASP A 102 -35.12 -9.21 10.95
CA ASP A 102 -35.71 -10.51 10.70
C ASP A 102 -37.07 -10.59 11.41
N GLY A 103 -38.15 -10.35 10.64
CA GLY A 103 -39.49 -10.15 11.20
C GLY A 103 -39.53 -8.93 12.14
N PHE A 104 -39.85 -9.14 13.41
CA PHE A 104 -39.85 -8.08 14.43
C PHE A 104 -38.53 -7.95 15.20
N LYS A 105 -37.56 -8.84 14.94
CA LYS A 105 -36.27 -8.84 15.63
C LYS A 105 -35.26 -8.00 14.86
N LYS A 106 -34.55 -7.13 15.57
CA LYS A 106 -33.41 -6.39 15.05
C LYS A 106 -32.14 -7.07 15.55
N GLU A 107 -31.27 -7.47 14.63
CA GLU A 107 -29.98 -8.07 14.93
C GLU A 107 -28.84 -7.15 14.51
N GLU A 108 -27.71 -7.27 15.20
CA GLU A 108 -26.48 -6.54 14.92
C GLU A 108 -25.38 -7.52 14.46
N ARG A 109 -24.68 -7.18 13.39
CA ARG A 109 -23.57 -7.95 12.82
C ARG A 109 -22.48 -7.02 12.33
N SER A 110 -21.27 -7.53 12.17
CA SER A 110 -20.16 -6.78 11.59
C SER A 110 -19.91 -7.10 10.12
N GLY A 111 -19.41 -6.12 9.38
CA GLY A 111 -19.00 -6.27 7.99
C GLY A 111 -18.28 -5.04 7.44
N PHE A 112 -18.09 -4.98 6.13
CA PHE A 112 -17.53 -3.83 5.43
C PHE A 112 -18.66 -2.84 5.10
N ILE A 113 -18.66 -1.70 5.79
CA ILE A 113 -19.74 -0.71 5.82
C ILE A 113 -19.24 0.65 5.32
N GLN A 114 -20.18 1.57 5.10
CA GLN A 114 -19.93 2.94 4.61
C GLN A 114 -19.09 2.94 3.33
N ARG A 115 -19.41 2.00 2.43
CA ARG A 115 -18.67 1.77 1.19
C ARG A 115 -18.79 2.99 0.29
N LYS A 116 -17.65 3.48 -0.18
CA LYS A 116 -17.56 4.56 -1.18
C LYS A 116 -16.71 4.10 -2.34
N PRO A 117 -17.11 4.37 -3.59
CA PRO A 117 -16.28 4.04 -4.74
C PRO A 117 -14.94 4.77 -4.64
N GLY A 118 -13.87 4.08 -5.01
CA GLY A 118 -12.51 4.61 -5.08
C GLY A 118 -12.05 4.71 -6.53
N THR A 119 -11.13 5.64 -6.79
CA THR A 119 -10.50 5.79 -8.10
C THR A 119 -9.02 5.45 -7.99
N VAL A 120 -8.52 4.67 -8.95
CA VAL A 120 -7.10 4.37 -9.10
C VAL A 120 -6.46 5.45 -9.96
N SER A 121 -5.36 6.02 -9.50
CA SER A 121 -4.57 6.99 -10.25
C SER A 121 -3.22 6.36 -10.66
N GLY A 122 -2.61 6.86 -11.73
CA GLY A 122 -1.27 6.40 -12.15
C GLY A 122 -1.19 4.89 -12.45
N GLY A 123 -2.31 4.24 -12.77
CA GLY A 123 -2.38 2.80 -13.06
C GLY A 123 -2.51 1.89 -11.83
N CYS A 124 -1.90 2.23 -10.69
CA CYS A 124 -1.93 1.38 -9.49
C CYS A 124 -1.96 2.12 -8.13
N ILE A 125 -2.16 3.43 -8.10
CA ILE A 125 -2.22 4.20 -6.86
C ILE A 125 -3.67 4.27 -6.37
N LEU A 126 -3.96 3.59 -5.25
CA LEU A 126 -5.26 3.57 -4.60
C LEU A 126 -5.57 4.92 -3.92
N PRO A 127 -6.85 5.18 -3.57
CA PRO A 127 -7.21 6.31 -2.73
C PRO A 127 -6.44 6.29 -1.40
N SER A 128 -6.00 7.46 -0.94
CA SER A 128 -5.38 7.57 0.37
C SER A 128 -6.38 7.27 1.49
N LEU A 129 -5.90 6.62 2.56
CA LEU A 129 -6.75 6.14 3.65
C LEU A 129 -6.57 6.93 4.94
N LYS A 130 -7.69 7.26 5.59
CA LYS A 130 -7.67 7.70 6.99
C LYS A 130 -7.32 6.53 7.89
N SER A 131 -6.86 6.82 9.10
CA SER A 131 -6.56 5.78 10.08
C SER A 131 -7.80 4.90 10.36
N GLY A 132 -7.61 3.58 10.39
CA GLY A 132 -8.69 2.59 10.56
C GLY A 132 -9.54 2.33 9.31
N GLN A 133 -9.45 3.15 8.27
CA GLN A 133 -10.18 2.95 7.01
C GLN A 133 -9.59 1.76 6.22
N LEU A 134 -10.42 1.12 5.41
CA LEU A 134 -10.02 0.04 4.53
C LEU A 134 -10.14 0.45 3.07
N ALA A 135 -9.29 -0.14 2.24
CA ALA A 135 -9.50 -0.24 0.80
C ALA A 135 -9.77 -1.69 0.43
N TYR A 136 -10.77 -1.90 -0.41
CA TYR A 136 -11.09 -3.14 -1.10
C TYR A 136 -10.80 -2.96 -2.59
N MET A 137 -10.34 -4.02 -3.25
CA MET A 137 -10.17 -4.06 -4.70
C MET A 137 -10.28 -5.49 -5.24
N GLU A 138 -10.59 -5.59 -6.52
CA GLU A 138 -10.55 -6.83 -7.30
C GLU A 138 -9.42 -6.78 -8.32
N VAL A 139 -8.77 -7.91 -8.54
CA VAL A 139 -7.79 -8.10 -9.62
C VAL A 139 -8.12 -9.38 -10.39
N ASP A 140 -7.65 -9.46 -11.63
CA ASP A 140 -7.75 -10.71 -12.40
C ASP A 140 -6.92 -11.82 -11.74
N THR A 141 -7.55 -12.98 -11.52
CA THR A 141 -6.92 -14.10 -10.79
C THR A 141 -5.76 -14.69 -11.58
N GLU A 142 -5.94 -14.96 -12.87
CA GLU A 142 -4.91 -15.58 -13.70
C GLU A 142 -3.69 -14.67 -13.84
N ALA A 143 -3.91 -13.38 -14.10
CA ALA A 143 -2.82 -12.40 -14.18
C ALA A 143 -2.08 -12.26 -12.84
N TYR A 144 -2.80 -12.26 -11.71
CA TYR A 144 -2.20 -12.19 -10.38
C TYR A 144 -1.34 -13.41 -10.06
N GLU A 145 -1.84 -14.61 -10.33
CA GLU A 145 -1.12 -15.87 -10.11
C GLU A 145 0.08 -16.04 -11.05
N SER A 146 0.03 -15.47 -12.26
CA SER A 146 1.13 -15.51 -13.23
C SER A 146 2.39 -14.77 -12.76
N LEU A 147 2.26 -13.81 -11.83
CA LEU A 147 3.38 -13.08 -11.24
C LEU A 147 3.96 -13.77 -9.99
N GLY A 148 3.46 -14.95 -9.62
CA GLY A 148 3.96 -15.76 -8.52
C GLY A 148 2.97 -15.96 -7.39
N ASN A 149 3.48 -16.45 -6.27
CA ASN A 149 2.67 -16.81 -5.10
C ASN A 149 2.85 -15.79 -3.96
N SER A 150 2.17 -16.02 -2.83
CA SER A 150 2.22 -15.12 -1.67
C SER A 150 3.62 -14.81 -1.15
N ASN A 151 4.62 -15.66 -1.38
CA ASN A 151 5.99 -15.43 -0.95
C ASN A 151 6.76 -14.45 -1.84
N ASP A 152 6.28 -14.20 -3.05
CA ASP A 152 6.87 -13.25 -4.01
C ASP A 152 6.44 -11.81 -3.71
N TRP A 153 5.30 -11.67 -3.03
CA TRP A 153 4.73 -10.39 -2.69
C TRP A 153 5.02 -9.98 -1.26
N THR A 154 5.33 -8.70 -1.06
CA THR A 154 5.57 -8.13 0.27
C THR A 154 5.01 -6.72 0.35
N MET A 155 4.45 -6.37 1.50
CA MET A 155 4.06 -5.00 1.77
C MET A 155 5.29 -4.22 2.24
N GLN A 156 5.60 -3.12 1.57
CA GLN A 156 6.70 -2.22 1.91
C GLN A 156 6.11 -0.85 2.21
N CYS A 157 6.41 -0.32 3.39
CA CYS A 157 5.97 1.00 3.81
C CYS A 157 7.16 1.89 4.13
N LEU A 158 7.05 3.18 3.86
CA LEU A 158 8.01 4.20 4.24
C LEU A 158 7.29 5.44 4.79
N ARG A 159 8.04 6.30 5.46
CA ARG A 159 7.53 7.59 5.93
C ARG A 159 7.42 8.55 4.75
N SER A 160 6.23 9.08 4.51
CA SER A 160 5.97 9.94 3.35
C SER A 160 6.75 11.26 3.40
N GLU A 161 6.98 11.78 4.62
CA GLU A 161 7.75 13.02 4.82
C GLU A 161 9.26 12.82 4.72
N ASN A 162 9.76 11.59 4.89
CA ASN A 162 11.17 11.25 4.79
C ASN A 162 11.37 9.89 4.11
N PRO A 163 11.08 9.78 2.80
CA PRO A 163 11.21 8.51 2.07
C PRO A 163 12.66 8.01 2.01
N SER A 164 13.64 8.90 2.14
CA SER A 164 15.07 8.53 2.19
C SER A 164 15.50 7.79 3.46
N ALA A 165 14.65 7.72 4.49
CA ALA A 165 14.93 6.98 5.71
C ALA A 165 14.88 5.45 5.53
N GLY A 166 14.41 4.95 4.37
CA GLY A 166 14.30 3.53 4.09
C GLY A 166 12.94 2.94 4.48
N ALA A 167 12.83 1.62 4.36
CA ALA A 167 11.60 0.92 4.68
C ALA A 167 11.36 0.92 6.20
N LEU A 168 10.12 1.13 6.61
CA LEU A 168 9.72 1.19 8.02
C LEU A 168 10.09 -0.10 8.77
N THR A 169 10.01 -1.25 8.11
CA THR A 169 10.34 -2.58 8.64
C THR A 169 11.82 -2.76 9.00
N GLU A 170 12.71 -1.87 8.56
CA GLU A 170 14.13 -1.89 8.97
C GLU A 170 14.32 -1.34 10.40
N SER A 171 13.40 -0.46 10.84
CA SER A 171 13.46 0.21 12.14
C SER A 171 12.35 -0.21 13.11
N GLU A 172 11.25 -0.77 12.61
CA GLU A 172 10.06 -1.09 13.38
C GLU A 172 9.51 -2.48 13.05
N PRO A 173 8.81 -3.14 13.99
CA PRO A 173 8.09 -4.38 13.69
C PRO A 173 7.10 -4.22 12.54
N LYS A 174 6.96 -5.25 11.70
CA LYS A 174 6.01 -5.25 10.57
C LYS A 174 4.55 -4.95 10.97
N THR A 175 4.19 -5.19 12.22
CA THR A 175 2.85 -4.94 12.78
C THR A 175 2.53 -3.46 12.97
N GLU A 176 3.52 -2.58 12.86
CA GLU A 176 3.35 -1.13 13.01
C GLU A 176 2.87 -0.44 11.73
N SER A 177 2.69 -1.20 10.64
CA SER A 177 2.15 -0.70 9.38
C SER A 177 1.30 -1.76 8.68
N ILE A 178 0.81 -1.45 7.48
CA ILE A 178 0.11 -2.44 6.65
C ILE A 178 1.07 -3.60 6.36
N TYR A 179 0.66 -4.83 6.68
CA TYR A 179 1.45 -6.03 6.40
C TYR A 179 0.66 -7.15 5.72
N SER A 180 -0.65 -6.97 5.53
CA SER A 180 -1.56 -7.96 4.94
C SER A 180 -2.48 -7.31 3.92
N VAL A 181 -2.84 -8.09 2.90
CA VAL A 181 -3.80 -7.75 1.84
C VAL A 181 -5.11 -8.54 1.96
N SER A 182 -5.38 -9.09 3.13
CA SER A 182 -6.59 -9.86 3.45
C SER A 182 -7.30 -9.30 4.68
N ALA A 183 -7.41 -7.97 4.76
CA ALA A 183 -8.08 -7.30 5.89
C ALA A 183 -9.59 -7.59 5.96
N LEU A 184 -10.21 -7.95 4.85
CA LEU A 184 -11.61 -8.34 4.72
C LEU A 184 -11.72 -9.81 4.28
N SER A 185 -12.80 -10.44 4.72
CA SER A 185 -13.23 -11.78 4.31
C SER A 185 -14.57 -11.72 3.58
N GLY A 186 -14.98 -12.83 2.95
CA GLY A 186 -16.22 -12.85 2.16
C GLY A 186 -17.48 -12.49 2.96
N LYS A 187 -17.57 -12.86 4.24
CA LYS A 187 -18.68 -12.46 5.13
C LYS A 187 -18.76 -10.95 5.39
N ASP A 188 -17.65 -10.24 5.21
CA ASP A 188 -17.59 -8.78 5.39
C ASP A 188 -18.09 -8.08 4.13
N MET A 189 -17.89 -8.70 2.96
CA MET A 189 -18.38 -8.19 1.67
C MET A 189 -19.86 -8.53 1.44
N MET A 190 -20.25 -9.76 1.78
CA MET A 190 -21.61 -10.26 1.60
C MET A 190 -22.41 -10.07 2.89
N LEU A 191 -22.98 -8.88 3.08
CA LEU A 191 -23.77 -8.57 4.29
C LEU A 191 -25.06 -9.40 4.34
N TYR A 192 -25.72 -9.43 5.50
CA TYR A 192 -27.04 -10.04 5.59
C TYR A 192 -28.06 -9.25 4.75
N CYS A 193 -29.05 -9.93 4.16
CA CYS A 193 -30.07 -9.26 3.35
C CYS A 193 -31.00 -8.40 4.22
N GLY A 194 -31.38 -7.22 3.72
CA GLY A 194 -32.08 -6.22 4.54
C GLY A 194 -31.15 -5.47 5.52
N ASN A 195 -29.85 -5.44 5.24
CA ASN A 195 -28.89 -4.66 6.03
C ASN A 195 -29.17 -3.15 5.97
N SER A 196 -28.87 -2.46 7.07
CA SER A 196 -29.04 -1.01 7.22
C SER A 196 -28.13 -0.18 6.33
N GLU A 197 -27.11 -0.79 5.71
CA GLU A 197 -26.21 -0.11 4.77
C GLU A 197 -26.81 0.00 3.36
N GLY A 198 -27.97 -0.64 3.11
CA GLY A 198 -28.60 -0.62 1.78
C GLY A 198 -27.78 -1.33 0.71
N ILE A 199 -26.87 -2.23 1.10
CA ILE A 199 -26.05 -2.99 0.16
C ILE A 199 -26.89 -4.11 -0.42
N GLU A 200 -27.18 -4.02 -1.72
CA GLU A 200 -27.94 -5.01 -2.48
C GLU A 200 -27.23 -6.36 -2.56
N GLU A 201 -25.91 -6.32 -2.60
CA GLU A 201 -25.09 -7.52 -2.60
C GLU A 201 -25.04 -8.16 -1.20
N CYS A 202 -25.98 -9.08 -0.98
CA CYS A 202 -26.20 -9.72 0.30
C CYS A 202 -26.43 -11.24 0.14
N ALA A 203 -26.30 -11.95 1.26
CA ALA A 203 -26.72 -13.35 1.37
C ALA A 203 -27.20 -13.64 2.80
N GLU A 204 -28.10 -14.59 2.94
CA GLU A 204 -28.62 -15.03 4.23
C GLU A 204 -27.74 -16.15 4.85
N GLY A 205 -28.12 -16.62 6.03
CA GLY A 205 -27.44 -17.73 6.70
C GLY A 205 -26.16 -17.37 7.46
N SER A 206 -25.30 -18.39 7.62
CA SER A 206 -24.10 -18.31 8.45
C SER A 206 -22.96 -17.51 7.81
N ASN A 207 -21.98 -17.11 8.61
CA ASN A 207 -20.78 -16.43 8.10
C ASN A 207 -20.03 -17.24 7.04
N SER A 208 -20.00 -18.57 7.20
CA SER A 208 -19.36 -19.47 6.22
C SER A 208 -20.15 -19.50 4.91
N HIS A 209 -21.48 -19.56 4.98
CA HIS A 209 -22.35 -19.51 3.80
C HIS A 209 -22.16 -18.20 3.02
N ARG A 210 -22.26 -17.05 3.69
CA ARG A 210 -22.06 -15.73 3.07
C ARG A 210 -20.67 -15.58 2.45
N SER A 211 -19.64 -16.10 3.13
CA SER A 211 -18.28 -16.13 2.58
C SER A 211 -18.18 -17.01 1.34
N GLY A 212 -18.86 -18.15 1.34
CA GLY A 212 -18.94 -19.06 0.20
C GLY A 212 -19.62 -18.44 -1.02
N GLU A 213 -20.73 -17.73 -0.83
CA GLU A 213 -21.43 -17.02 -1.91
C GLU A 213 -20.56 -15.93 -2.54
N TRP A 214 -19.82 -15.18 -1.72
CA TRP A 214 -18.85 -14.20 -2.22
C TRP A 214 -17.73 -14.85 -3.02
N SER A 215 -17.12 -15.91 -2.51
CA SER A 215 -16.07 -16.65 -3.21
C SER A 215 -16.55 -17.25 -4.53
N LYS A 216 -17.78 -17.78 -4.59
CA LYS A 216 -18.40 -18.26 -5.84
C LYS A 216 -18.55 -17.13 -6.86
N LYS A 217 -19.01 -15.95 -6.42
CA LYS A 217 -19.16 -14.78 -7.30
C LYS A 217 -17.81 -14.36 -7.88
N LEU A 218 -16.80 -14.21 -7.04
CA LEU A 218 -15.44 -13.85 -7.47
C LEU A 218 -14.87 -14.87 -8.44
N LYS A 219 -14.97 -16.16 -8.12
CA LYS A 219 -14.51 -17.25 -8.99
C LYS A 219 -15.21 -17.24 -10.35
N LYS A 220 -16.53 -17.03 -10.38
CA LYS A 220 -17.30 -16.92 -11.64
C LYS A 220 -16.82 -15.76 -12.52
N LYS A 221 -16.30 -14.69 -11.91
CA LYS A 221 -15.75 -13.54 -12.62
C LYS A 221 -14.24 -13.64 -12.91
N GLY A 222 -13.57 -14.71 -12.47
CA GLY A 222 -12.11 -14.83 -12.54
C GLY A 222 -11.39 -13.76 -11.72
N LYS A 223 -11.94 -13.37 -10.57
CA LYS A 223 -11.41 -12.28 -9.74
C LYS A 223 -10.87 -12.76 -8.41
N THR A 224 -9.79 -12.12 -7.97
CA THR A 224 -9.23 -12.24 -6.62
C THR A 224 -9.52 -10.94 -5.87
N MET A 225 -10.09 -11.06 -4.67
CA MET A 225 -10.26 -9.94 -3.75
C MET A 225 -8.95 -9.67 -3.00
N LEU A 226 -8.59 -8.40 -2.91
CA LEU A 226 -7.54 -7.89 -2.02
C LEU A 226 -8.10 -6.76 -1.17
N SER A 227 -7.60 -6.62 0.05
CA SER A 227 -8.04 -5.59 0.97
C SER A 227 -6.97 -5.20 1.99
N VAL A 228 -6.80 -3.90 2.20
CA VAL A 228 -5.83 -3.36 3.16
C VAL A 228 -6.56 -2.48 4.17
N ARG A 229 -6.05 -2.46 5.41
CA ARG A 229 -6.53 -1.59 6.47
C ARG A 229 -5.44 -0.61 6.86
N ALA A 230 -5.76 0.66 6.97
CA ALA A 230 -4.88 1.68 7.53
C ALA A 230 -4.69 1.43 9.04
N PHE A 231 -3.47 1.11 9.45
CA PHE A 231 -3.16 0.77 10.85
C PHE A 231 -3.02 2.02 11.73
N THR A 232 -3.35 1.83 12.99
CA THR A 232 -2.92 2.69 14.09
C THR A 232 -1.73 2.03 14.79
N SER A 233 -0.89 2.80 15.46
CA SER A 233 0.34 2.30 16.09
C SER A 233 0.66 3.08 17.36
N THR A 234 1.13 2.43 18.41
CA THR A 234 1.60 3.13 19.63
C THR A 234 2.93 3.85 19.41
N LEU A 235 3.66 3.50 18.35
CA LEU A 235 4.92 4.14 17.92
C LEU A 235 4.69 5.36 17.05
N ALA A 236 3.46 5.60 16.58
CA ALA A 236 3.15 6.79 15.80
C ALA A 236 3.36 8.07 16.65
N PRO A 237 3.81 9.18 16.05
CA PRO A 237 3.88 10.48 16.71
C PRO A 237 2.52 10.92 17.26
N LYS A 238 2.50 11.82 18.26
CA LYS A 238 1.25 12.31 18.88
C LYS A 238 0.27 12.97 17.88
N GLY A 239 0.76 13.49 16.75
CA GLY A 239 -0.07 14.03 15.65
C GLY A 239 -0.39 13.02 14.54
N GLY A 240 0.06 11.77 14.67
CA GLY A 240 0.12 10.78 13.61
C GLY A 240 1.30 11.00 12.67
N GLU A 241 1.35 10.24 11.58
CA GLU A 241 2.22 10.46 10.43
C GLU A 241 1.57 9.92 9.15
N LYS A 242 2.10 10.30 7.98
CA LYS A 242 1.69 9.69 6.70
C LYS A 242 2.67 8.61 6.30
N LEU A 243 2.18 7.42 6.03
CA LEU A 243 2.97 6.34 5.46
C LEU A 243 2.56 6.07 4.02
N TYR A 244 3.53 5.87 3.15
CA TYR A 244 3.33 5.42 1.78
C TYR A 244 3.72 3.96 1.69
N CYS A 245 2.79 3.12 1.24
CA CYS A 245 2.97 1.68 1.17
C CYS A 245 2.73 1.16 -0.24
N GLN A 246 3.47 0.15 -0.63
CA GLN A 246 3.29 -0.59 -1.87
C GLN A 246 3.27 -2.10 -1.62
N TYR A 247 2.41 -2.79 -2.37
CA TYR A 247 2.40 -4.25 -2.41
C TYR A 247 3.29 -4.72 -3.56
N TYR A 248 4.55 -5.02 -3.22
CA TYR A 248 5.65 -5.18 -4.15
C TYR A 248 5.94 -6.66 -4.41
N ASN A 249 6.09 -7.01 -5.69
CA ASN A 249 6.57 -8.29 -6.13
C ASN A 249 8.10 -8.25 -6.27
N LYS A 250 8.81 -9.00 -5.42
CA LYS A 250 10.27 -9.00 -5.40
C LYS A 250 10.90 -9.66 -6.64
N THR A 251 10.18 -10.62 -7.24
CA THR A 251 10.65 -11.41 -8.38
C THR A 251 10.58 -10.59 -9.67
N HIS A 252 9.46 -9.90 -9.88
CA HIS A 252 9.22 -9.09 -11.09
C HIS A 252 9.56 -7.60 -10.93
N ARG A 253 9.90 -7.16 -9.71
CA ARG A 253 10.24 -5.77 -9.38
C ARG A 253 9.15 -4.75 -9.73
N VAL A 254 7.89 -5.15 -9.55
CA VAL A 254 6.70 -4.31 -9.80
C VAL A 254 5.77 -4.33 -8.59
N SER A 255 4.96 -3.29 -8.45
CA SER A 255 3.94 -3.18 -7.40
C SER A 255 2.55 -3.41 -7.98
N LEU A 256 1.74 -4.22 -7.32
CA LEU A 256 0.35 -4.41 -7.71
C LEU A 256 -0.46 -3.15 -7.42
N PHE A 257 -0.24 -2.56 -6.26
CA PHE A 257 -0.81 -1.28 -5.87
C PHE A 257 0.09 -0.53 -4.89
N ALA A 258 -0.16 0.76 -4.75
CA ALA A 258 0.38 1.57 -3.66
C ALA A 258 -0.67 2.55 -3.11
N LEU A 259 -0.47 3.03 -1.88
CA LEU A 259 -1.34 4.01 -1.23
C LEU A 259 -0.58 4.83 -0.18
N GLU A 260 -1.07 6.02 0.11
CA GLU A 260 -0.69 6.76 1.33
C GLU A 260 -1.79 6.63 2.38
N TYR A 261 -1.44 6.53 3.66
CA TYR A 261 -2.42 6.54 4.73
C TYR A 261 -1.93 7.28 5.97
N ILE A 262 -2.88 7.74 6.81
CA ILE A 262 -2.56 8.31 8.12
C ILE A 262 -2.42 7.17 9.14
N ARG A 263 -1.20 7.01 9.66
CA ARG A 263 -0.93 6.19 10.84
C ARG A 263 -1.11 7.07 12.08
N ALA A 264 -2.22 6.89 12.79
CA ALA A 264 -2.50 7.61 14.03
C ALA A 264 -2.00 6.82 15.25
N ARG A 265 -1.78 7.54 16.36
CA ARG A 265 -1.41 6.92 17.64
C ARG A 265 -2.63 6.26 18.29
N ASN A 266 -2.48 5.01 18.74
CA ASN A 266 -3.46 4.30 19.58
C ASN A 266 -3.47 4.81 21.01
#